data_AF-A0A5R9E590-F1
#
_entry.id   AF-A0A5R9E590-F1
#
_cell.length_a   1.000
_cell.length_b   1.000
_cell.length_c   1.000
_cell.angle_alpha   90.00
_cell.angle_beta   90.00
_cell.angle_gamma   90.00
#
_symmetry.space_group_name_H-M   'P 1'
#
loop_
_entity.id
_entity.type
_entity.pdbx_description
1 polymer ?
#
loop_
_entity_poly.entity_id
_entity_poly.type
_entity_poly.pdbx_seq_one_letter_code
_entity_poly.pdbx_strand_id
1 'polypeptide(L)' 'MNDITVTAHLTPDTRTRFVLFADHEFVNVRIGGGPVDVVLIAPAGTADVLRAISAAADQAARELDDLTTTPAEESA' A
#
# COMPACT_ATOMS: atom_id res chain seq x y z
N MET A 1 6.95 -23.41 4.73
CA MET A 1 6.28 -22.10 4.81
C MET A 1 5.36 -22.05 3.62
N ASN A 2 4.05 -21.98 3.83
CA ASN A 2 3.11 -21.84 2.70
C ASN A 2 2.94 -20.34 2.50
N ASP A 3 3.80 -19.76 1.68
CA ASP A 3 3.82 -18.34 1.43
C ASP A 3 2.60 -18.03 0.54
N ILE A 4 1.67 -17.22 1.05
CA ILE A 4 0.52 -16.75 0.27
C ILE A 4 0.90 -15.38 -0.29
N THR A 5 1.08 -15.31 -1.61
CA THR A 5 1.22 -14.03 -2.31
C THR A 5 -0.15 -13.54 -2.74
N VAL A 6 -0.52 -12.35 -2.28
CA VAL A 6 -1.73 -11.65 -2.72
C VAL A 6 -1.30 -10.45 -3.55
N THR A 7 -1.82 -10.36 -4.78
CA THR A 7 -1.58 -9.23 -5.68
C THR A 7 -2.89 -8.50 -5.94
N ALA A 8 -2.87 -7.18 -5.85
CA ALA A 8 -4.01 -6.33 -6.20
C ALA A 8 -3.53 -5.18 -7.09
N HIS A 9 -4.37 -4.80 -8.06
CA HIS A 9 -4.12 -3.60 -8.86
C HIS A 9 -4.62 -2.37 -8.12
N LEU A 10 -3.77 -1.35 -8.01
CA LEU A 10 -4.16 -0.04 -7.53
C LEU A 10 -4.71 0.78 -8.71
N THR A 11 -5.84 1.44 -8.47
CA THR A 11 -6.51 2.34 -9.41
C THR A 11 -6.77 3.68 -8.73
N PRO A 12 -7.14 4.75 -9.47
CA PRO A 12 -7.51 6.03 -8.86
C PRO A 12 -8.65 5.94 -7.83
N ASP A 13 -9.51 4.91 -7.93
CA ASP A 13 -10.60 4.66 -6.99
C ASP A 13 -10.19 3.83 -5.77
N THR A 14 -8.93 3.38 -5.71
CA THR A 14 -8.42 2.64 -4.55
C THR A 14 -8.31 3.56 -3.35
N ARG A 15 -8.82 3.09 -2.22
CA ARG A 15 -8.92 3.79 -0.93
C ARG A 15 -8.08 3.07 0.10
N THR A 16 -7.39 3.85 0.92
CA THR A 16 -6.71 3.36 2.11
C THR A 16 -7.47 3.84 3.34
N ARG A 17 -7.77 2.93 4.28
CA ARG A 17 -8.47 3.23 5.53
C ARG A 17 -7.74 2.58 6.70
N PHE A 18 -7.53 3.32 7.78
CA PHE A 18 -7.06 2.73 9.04
C PHE A 18 -8.24 2.46 9.97
N VAL A 19 -8.15 1.39 10.75
CA VAL A 19 -9.10 1.05 11.81
C VAL A 19 -8.30 0.63 13.04
N LEU A 20 -8.55 1.29 14.18
CA LEU A 20 -7.95 0.95 15.46
C LEU A 20 -8.85 -0.02 16.21
N PHE A 21 -8.29 -1.14 16.68
CA PHE A 21 -8.96 -2.07 17.57
C PHE A 21 -8.27 -2.01 18.93
N ALA A 22 -8.63 -1.01 19.74
CA ALA A 22 -7.98 -0.76 21.03
C ALA A 22 -8.08 -1.99 21.97
N ASP A 23 -9.21 -2.67 21.97
CA ASP A 23 -9.45 -3.87 22.80
C ASP A 23 -8.62 -5.09 22.38
N HIS A 24 -8.04 -5.06 21.18
CA HIS A 24 -7.25 -6.16 20.63
C HIS A 24 -5.78 -5.77 20.38
N GLU A 25 -5.37 -4.57 20.78
CA GLU A 25 -4.01 -4.05 20.68
C GLU A 25 -3.41 -4.13 19.26
N PHE A 26 -4.21 -3.90 18.22
CA PHE A 26 -3.70 -3.82 16.84
C PHE A 26 -4.39 -2.73 16.02
N VAL A 27 -3.74 -2.34 14.92
CA VAL A 27 -4.30 -1.49 13.88
C VAL A 27 -4.41 -2.27 12.58
N ASN A 28 -5.50 -2.02 11.85
CA ASN A 28 -5.68 -2.50 10.49
C ASN A 28 -5.47 -1.37 9.51
N VAL A 29 -4.68 -1.61 8.46
CA VAL A 29 -4.63 -0.78 7.27
C VAL A 29 -5.29 -1.55 6.13
N ARG A 30 -6.45 -1.07 5.70
CA ARG A 30 -7.22 -1.65 4.59
C ARG A 30 -6.90 -0.89 3.31
N ILE A 31 -6.57 -1.62 2.26
CA ILE A 31 -6.27 -1.10 0.92
C ILE A 31 -7.25 -1.77 -0.04
N GLY A 32 -8.11 -0.98 -0.68
CA GLY A 32 -9.19 -1.51 -1.51
C GLY A 32 -10.28 -0.48 -1.76
N GLY A 33 -11.53 -0.88 -1.82
CA GLY A 33 -12.63 0.02 -2.22
C GLY A 33 -13.74 -0.65 -3.01
N GLY A 34 -13.56 -1.93 -3.35
CA GLY A 34 -14.56 -2.81 -3.94
C GLY A 34 -15.04 -3.90 -2.96
N PRO A 35 -15.48 -5.07 -3.46
CA PRO A 35 -15.97 -6.17 -2.62
C PRO A 35 -14.87 -6.93 -1.86
N VAL A 36 -13.60 -6.73 -2.26
CA VAL A 36 -12.42 -7.38 -1.66
C VAL A 36 -11.41 -6.31 -1.28
N ASP A 37 -10.89 -6.37 -0.05
CA ASP A 37 -9.84 -5.50 0.46
C ASP A 37 -8.60 -6.33 0.84
N VAL A 38 -7.42 -5.77 0.64
CA VAL A 38 -6.19 -6.25 1.29
C VAL A 38 -6.09 -5.59 2.66
N VAL A 39 -5.86 -6.37 3.71
CA VAL A 39 -5.76 -5.86 5.08
C VAL A 39 -4.40 -6.21 5.67
N LEU A 40 -3.65 -5.18 6.05
CA LEU A 40 -2.44 -5.30 6.84
C LEU A 40 -2.83 -5.18 8.32
N ILE A 41 -2.50 -6.19 9.12
CA ILE A 41 -2.78 -6.21 10.56
C ILE A 41 -1.45 -5.99 11.29
N ALA A 42 -1.33 -4.88 12.02
CA ALA A 42 -0.13 -4.53 12.75
C ALA A 42 -0.42 -4.51 14.27
N PRO A 43 0.09 -5.47 15.04
CA PRO A 43 -0.07 -5.50 16.49
C PRO A 43 0.75 -4.39 17.18
N ALA A 44 0.43 -4.10 18.44
CA ALA A 44 1.17 -3.17 19.27
C ALA A 44 2.67 -3.50 19.27
N GLY A 45 3.51 -2.46 19.19
CA GLY A 45 4.97 -2.61 19.11
C GLY A 45 5.53 -2.78 17.69
N THR A 46 4.70 -2.88 16.65
CA THR A 46 5.16 -3.04 15.25
C THR A 46 5.02 -1.79 14.37
N ALA A 47 4.95 -0.61 15.00
CA ALA A 47 4.73 0.66 14.30
C ALA A 47 5.85 1.00 13.29
N ASP A 48 7.08 0.54 13.56
CA ASP A 48 8.22 0.64 12.66
C ASP A 48 8.00 -0.08 11.32
N VAL A 49 7.33 -1.24 11.33
CA VAL A 49 6.99 -1.99 10.11
C VAL A 49 6.07 -1.16 9.20
N LEU A 50 5.03 -0.55 9.76
CA LEU A 50 4.13 0.33 8.99
C LEU A 50 4.87 1.56 8.43
N ARG A 51 5.81 2.12 9.19
CA ARG A 51 6.66 3.23 8.70
C ARG A 51 7.54 2.80 7.55
N ALA A 52 8.13 1.60 7.62
CA ALA A 52 8.95 1.05 6.53
C ALA A 52 8.12 0.82 5.25
N ILE A 53 6.90 0.28 5.38
CA ILE A 53 5.97 0.12 4.26
C ILE A 53 5.60 1.48 3.66
N SER A 54 5.29 2.48 4.49
CA SER A 54 4.99 3.83 4.01
C SER A 54 6.16 4.45 3.26
N ALA A 55 7.39 4.29 3.75
CA ALA A 55 8.58 4.81 3.08
C ALA A 55 8.83 4.11 1.72
N ALA A 56 8.63 2.79 1.66
CA ALA A 56 8.75 2.04 0.41
C ALA A 56 7.67 2.45 -0.61
N ALA A 57 6.44 2.66 -0.16
CA ALA A 57 5.34 3.13 -1.01
C ALA A 57 5.59 4.56 -1.53
N ASP A 58 6.11 5.46 -0.68
CA ASP A 58 6.48 6.83 -1.08
C ASP A 58 7.61 6.83 -2.11
N GLN A 59 8.65 6.01 -1.91
CA GLN A 59 9.71 5.85 -2.90
C GLN A 59 9.14 5.33 -4.24
N ALA A 60 8.30 4.30 -4.20
CA ALA A 60 7.70 3.75 -5.42
C ALA A 60 6.82 4.77 -6.15
N ALA A 61 6.12 5.65 -5.43
CA ALA A 61 5.35 6.73 -6.04
C ALA A 61 6.25 7.73 -6.80
N ARG A 62 7.39 8.12 -6.22
CA ARG A 62 8.35 9.01 -6.88
C ARG A 62 8.91 8.40 -8.17
N GLU A 63 9.25 7.11 -8.14
CA GLU A 63 9.71 6.40 -9.34
C GLU A 63 8.63 6.35 -10.43
N LEU A 64 7.35 6.19 -10.05
CA LEU A 64 6.23 6.26 -11.00
C LEU A 64 6.08 7.66 -11.60
N ASP A 65 6.21 8.71 -10.80
CA ASP A 65 6.18 10.08 -11.29
C ASP A 65 7.29 10.29 -12.33
N ASP A 66 8.53 9.86 -12.04
CA ASP A 66 9.67 9.96 -12.96
C ASP A 66 9.40 9.22 -14.29
N LEU A 67 8.82 8.02 -14.25
CA LEU A 67 8.44 7.28 -15.46
C LEU A 67 7.44 8.04 -16.34
N THR A 68 6.50 8.78 -15.73
CA THR A 68 5.51 9.58 -16.46
C THR A 68 6.07 10.90 -17.00
N THR A 69 7.25 11.32 -16.55
CA THR A 69 7.92 12.54 -17.01
C THR A 69 8.89 12.33 -18.18
N THR A 70 9.17 11.08 -18.57
CA THR A 70 9.96 10.80 -19.78
C THR A 70 9.12 11.17 -21.01
N PRO A 71 9.49 12.19 -21.81
CA PRO A 71 8.79 12.48 -23.05
C PRO A 71 8.87 11.23 -23.91
N ALA A 72 7.76 10.86 -24.55
CA ALA A 72 7.83 10.01 -25.73
C ALA A 72 8.81 10.71 -26.68
N GLU A 73 10.04 10.21 -26.76
CA GLU A 73 10.96 10.64 -27.80
C GLU A 73 10.26 10.34 -29.11
N GLU A 74 9.88 11.44 -29.74
CA GLU A 74 9.39 11.61 -31.09
C GLU A 74 10.20 10.68 -32.01
N SER A 75 9.67 9.49 -32.26
CA SER A 75 10.14 8.65 -33.34
C SER A 75 9.64 9.31 -34.63
N ALA A 76 10.45 10.26 -35.09
CA ALA A 76 10.41 10.87 -36.42
C ALA A 76 10.83 9.86 -37.50
#